data_AF-A0A2M7SX64-F1
#
_entry.id   AF-A0A2M7SX64-F1
#
_cell.length_a   1.000
_cell.length_b   1.000
_cell.length_c   1.000
_cell.angle_alpha   90.00
_cell.angle_beta   90.00
_cell.angle_gamma   90.00
#
_symmetry.space_group_name_H-M   'P 1'
#
loop_
_entity.id
_entity.type
_entity.pdbx_description
1 polymer ?
#
loop_
_entity_poly.entity_id
_entity_poly.type
_entity_poly.pdbx_seq_one_letter_code
_entity_poly.pdbx_strand_id
1 'polypeptide(L)'
;MVSTCKIGSKVSAVYVVGNYAYLATNINDAELTIIKVSDPKNPTVVARLNTPENQDGEDVFILDNYAYLVTQNNPSNSEFYIFDVLDPENPVTTPVGKFELNAQGRAIYVAG
;
A
#
# COMPACT_ATOMS: atom_id res chain seq x y z
N MET A 1 -16.63 19.53 2.24
CA MET A 1 -16.19 18.14 2.47
C MET A 1 -17.30 17.23 2.02
N VAL A 2 -17.05 16.34 1.05
CA VAL A 2 -18.09 15.47 0.45
C VAL A 2 -18.32 14.22 1.32
N SER A 3 -17.26 13.65 1.90
CA SER A 3 -17.28 12.60 2.92
C SER A 3 -15.88 12.44 3.57
N THR A 4 -15.74 11.52 4.52
CA THR A 4 -14.45 11.09 5.08
C THR A 4 -14.44 9.58 5.33
N CYS A 5 -13.35 8.88 5.00
CA CYS A 5 -13.09 7.51 5.43
C CYS A 5 -12.06 7.54 6.58
N LYS A 6 -12.44 7.07 7.78
CA LYS A 6 -11.50 7.03 8.92
C LYS A 6 -10.66 5.76 8.86
N ILE A 7 -9.35 5.91 8.68
CA ILE A 7 -8.39 4.79 8.64
C ILE A 7 -7.90 4.41 10.04
N GLY A 8 -7.79 5.39 10.95
CA GLY A 8 -7.40 5.15 12.34
C GLY A 8 -5.89 5.07 12.57
N SER A 9 -5.08 5.45 11.59
CA SER A 9 -3.61 5.39 11.62
C SER A 9 -2.98 6.56 10.88
N LYS A 10 -1.64 6.63 10.92
CA LYS A 10 -0.88 7.49 10.02
C LYS A 10 -0.89 6.83 8.64
N VAL A 11 -1.23 7.61 7.61
CA VAL A 11 -0.99 7.22 6.22
C VAL A 11 0.12 8.12 5.68
N SER A 12 1.19 7.48 5.20
CA SER A 12 2.42 8.14 4.75
C SER A 12 2.32 8.56 3.28
N ALA A 13 1.61 7.78 2.47
CA ALA A 13 1.40 8.04 1.06
C ALA A 13 0.04 7.55 0.56
N VAL A 14 -0.44 8.16 -0.53
CA VAL A 14 -1.68 7.80 -1.22
C VAL A 14 -1.41 7.79 -2.72
N TYR A 15 -1.76 6.69 -3.38
CA TYR A 15 -1.78 6.60 -4.84
C TYR A 15 -3.19 6.26 -5.33
N VAL A 16 -3.71 7.00 -6.31
CA VAL A 16 -5.07 6.79 -6.83
C VAL A 16 -4.99 6.38 -8.29
N VAL A 17 -5.64 5.26 -8.62
CA VAL A 17 -5.78 4.78 -10.00
C VAL A 17 -7.18 4.21 -10.21
N GLY A 18 -7.86 4.68 -11.26
CA GLY A 18 -9.24 4.33 -11.53
C GLY A 18 -10.16 4.64 -10.34
N ASN A 19 -10.81 3.61 -9.81
CA ASN A 19 -11.80 3.69 -8.73
C ASN A 19 -11.22 3.37 -7.35
N TYR A 20 -9.89 3.23 -7.22
CA TYR A 20 -9.25 2.78 -5.99
C TYR A 20 -8.14 3.73 -5.55
N ALA A 21 -8.01 3.88 -4.24
CA ALA A 21 -6.91 4.55 -3.57
C ALA A 21 -6.11 3.53 -2.75
N TYR A 22 -4.80 3.55 -2.89
CA TYR A 22 -3.85 2.68 -2.23
C TYR A 22 -3.06 3.53 -1.24
N LEU A 23 -3.05 3.10 0.02
CA LEU A 23 -2.44 3.85 1.11
C LEU A 23 -1.26 3.06 1.68
N ALA A 24 -0.12 3.71 1.82
CA ALA A 24 0.93 3.25 2.70
C ALA A 24 0.58 3.67 4.13
N THR A 25 0.48 2.71 5.06
CA THR A 25 0.04 2.96 6.43
C THR A 25 1.00 2.36 7.45
N ASN A 26 0.92 2.85 8.70
CA ASN A 26 1.61 2.26 9.84
C ASN A 26 0.72 1.34 10.70
N ILE A 27 -0.32 0.76 10.09
CA ILE A 27 -1.18 -0.22 10.78
C ILE A 27 -0.47 -1.57 10.72
N ASN A 28 -0.22 -2.18 11.87
CA ASN A 28 0.21 -3.57 11.95
C ASN A 28 -0.75 -4.47 11.16
N ASP A 29 -0.21 -5.35 10.34
CA ASP A 29 -0.97 -6.25 9.48
C ASP A 29 -1.70 -5.57 8.30
N ALA A 30 -1.39 -4.30 8.01
CA ALA A 30 -2.07 -3.53 6.96
C ALA A 30 -1.24 -2.36 6.40
N GLU A 31 0.06 -2.56 6.18
CA GLU A 31 0.95 -1.52 5.64
C GLU A 31 0.49 -1.02 4.27
N LEU A 32 -0.22 -1.85 3.49
CA LEU A 32 -0.94 -1.43 2.29
C LEU A 32 -2.45 -1.56 2.50
N THR A 33 -3.16 -0.44 2.54
CA THR A 33 -4.62 -0.40 2.63
C THR A 33 -5.23 0.05 1.31
N ILE A 34 -6.23 -0.68 0.80
CA ILE A 34 -6.93 -0.38 -0.45
C ILE A 34 -8.34 0.12 -0.15
N ILE A 35 -8.70 1.25 -0.75
CA ILE A 35 -10.00 1.90 -0.58
C ILE A 35 -10.67 2.03 -1.94
N LYS A 36 -11.91 1.58 -2.04
CA LYS A 36 -12.79 1.91 -3.16
C LYS A 36 -13.31 3.33 -3.00
N VAL A 37 -13.07 4.16 -4.01
CA VAL A 37 -13.42 5.58 -4.04
C VAL A 37 -14.33 5.94 -5.22
N SER A 38 -14.97 4.93 -5.85
CA SER A 38 -15.90 5.13 -6.97
C SER A 38 -17.12 5.99 -6.60
N ASP A 39 -17.58 5.91 -5.36
CA ASP A 39 -18.56 6.86 -4.80
C ASP A 39 -17.85 7.81 -3.83
N PRO A 40 -17.65 9.09 -4.20
CA PRO A 40 -16.96 10.05 -3.34
C PRO A 40 -17.74 10.38 -2.06
N LYS A 41 -19.04 10.03 -1.97
CA LYS A 41 -19.83 10.17 -0.74
C LYS A 41 -19.67 8.99 0.21
N ASN A 42 -19.22 7.85 -0.30
CA ASN A 42 -19.11 6.61 0.47
C ASN A 42 -17.85 5.79 0.12
N PRO A 43 -16.65 6.31 0.41
CA PRO A 43 -15.41 5.56 0.27
C PRO A 43 -15.33 4.40 1.28
N THR A 44 -14.95 3.20 0.82
CA THR A 44 -14.90 1.99 1.67
C THR A 44 -13.56 1.29 1.57
N VAL A 45 -13.00 0.87 2.71
CA VAL A 45 -11.84 -0.03 2.73
C VAL A 45 -12.26 -1.39 2.19
N VAL A 46 -11.59 -1.86 1.13
CA VAL A 46 -11.89 -3.14 0.48
C VAL A 46 -10.85 -4.21 0.77
N ALA A 47 -9.60 -3.83 1.02
CA ALA A 47 -8.54 -4.76 1.38
C ALA A 47 -7.47 -4.13 2.29
N ARG A 48 -6.77 -4.99 3.01
CA ARG A 48 -5.58 -4.69 3.81
C ARG A 48 -4.56 -5.78 3.58
N LEU A 49 -3.33 -5.38 3.26
CA LEU A 49 -2.25 -6.27 2.94
C LEU A 49 -1.12 -6.02 3.93
N ASN A 50 -0.66 -7.12 4.53
CA ASN A 50 0.45 -7.12 5.46
C ASN A 50 1.77 -7.31 4.71
N THR A 51 2.78 -6.55 5.09
CA THR A 51 4.17 -6.93 4.79
C THR A 51 4.59 -8.04 5.74
N PRO A 52 5.33 -9.08 5.32
CA PRO A 52 5.70 -10.22 6.18
C PRO A 52 6.35 -9.84 7.52
N GLU A 53 6.87 -8.63 7.61
CA GLU A 53 7.75 -8.18 8.68
C GLU A 53 7.15 -7.02 9.50
N ASN A 54 5.95 -6.53 9.15
CA ASN A 54 5.20 -5.48 9.87
C ASN A 54 5.99 -4.15 10.07
N GLN A 55 6.67 -3.67 9.03
CA GLN A 55 7.30 -2.32 9.05
C GLN A 55 6.36 -1.27 8.51
N ASP A 56 6.28 -0.10 9.16
CA ASP A 56 5.50 1.04 8.66
C ASP A 56 5.70 1.29 7.16
N GLY A 57 4.59 1.33 6.41
CA GLY A 57 4.59 1.76 5.02
C GLY A 57 4.97 3.24 4.88
N GLU A 58 5.86 3.54 3.96
CA GLU A 58 6.38 4.87 3.70
C GLU A 58 5.89 5.44 2.37
N ASP A 59 5.92 4.66 1.29
CA ASP A 59 5.39 5.08 -0.01
C ASP A 59 4.79 3.91 -0.80
N VAL A 60 3.86 4.23 -1.71
CA VAL A 60 3.19 3.27 -2.58
C VAL A 60 3.05 3.82 -3.99
N PHE A 61 3.33 2.98 -4.99
CA PHE A 61 3.13 3.29 -6.41
C PHE A 61 2.41 2.13 -7.10
N ILE A 62 1.49 2.43 -8.01
CA ILE A 62 0.76 1.41 -8.78
C ILE A 62 1.13 1.53 -10.26
N LEU A 63 1.60 0.41 -10.84
CA LEU A 63 1.79 0.25 -12.28
C LEU A 63 1.14 -1.06 -12.72
N ASP A 64 0.26 -0.98 -13.71
CA ASP A 64 -0.58 -2.07 -14.17
C ASP A 64 -1.32 -2.75 -13.00
N ASN A 65 -1.03 -4.03 -12.75
CA ASN A 65 -1.66 -4.84 -11.71
C ASN A 65 -0.80 -4.95 -10.44
N TYR A 66 0.28 -4.19 -10.34
CA TYR A 66 1.24 -4.31 -9.24
C TYR A 66 1.24 -3.07 -8.35
N ALA A 67 1.15 -3.33 -7.05
CA ALA A 67 1.42 -2.33 -6.02
C ALA A 67 2.84 -2.49 -5.52
N TYR A 68 3.65 -1.46 -5.71
CA TYR A 68 5.00 -1.34 -5.19
C TYR A 68 4.91 -0.58 -3.88
N LEU A 69 5.38 -1.18 -2.79
CA LEU A 69 5.35 -0.61 -1.45
C LEU A 69 6.78 -0.56 -0.92
N VAL A 70 7.12 0.54 -0.26
CA VAL A 70 8.33 0.65 0.55
C VAL A 70 7.99 0.91 1.99
N THR A 71 8.83 0.40 2.88
CA THR A 71 8.65 0.52 4.32
C THR A 71 9.83 1.25 4.99
N GLN A 72 9.69 1.48 6.29
CA GLN A 72 10.82 1.82 7.14
C GLN A 72 11.92 0.76 7.08
N ASN A 73 13.15 1.21 7.35
CA ASN A 73 14.32 0.35 7.41
C ASN A 73 14.14 -0.75 8.46
N ASN A 74 14.37 -2.00 8.10
CA ASN A 74 14.53 -3.08 9.05
C ASN A 74 15.86 -3.80 8.78
N PRO A 75 16.82 -3.74 9.71
CA PRO A 75 18.17 -4.28 9.50
C PRO A 75 18.22 -5.81 9.30
N SER A 76 17.10 -6.53 9.43
CA SER A 76 17.03 -7.99 9.26
C SER A 76 16.16 -8.43 8.08
N ASN A 77 15.54 -7.50 7.34
CA ASN A 77 14.40 -7.80 6.49
C ASN A 77 14.35 -6.95 5.20
N SER A 78 13.37 -7.23 4.34
CA SER A 78 13.15 -6.47 3.10
C SER A 78 12.38 -5.17 3.36
N GLU A 79 12.69 -4.12 2.61
CA GLU A 79 11.96 -2.84 2.68
C GLU A 79 11.14 -2.54 1.44
N PHE A 80 11.35 -3.29 0.36
CA PHE A 80 10.62 -3.11 -0.90
C PHE A 80 9.79 -4.36 -1.18
N TYR A 81 8.50 -4.18 -1.43
CA TYR A 81 7.53 -5.24 -1.65
C TYR A 81 6.72 -4.98 -2.91
N ILE A 82 6.39 -6.04 -3.62
CA ILE A 82 5.50 -6.01 -4.79
C ILE A 82 4.30 -6.92 -4.46
N PHE A 83 3.10 -6.35 -4.51
CA PHE A 83 1.84 -7.09 -4.37
C PHE A 83 1.12 -7.15 -5.71
N ASP A 84 0.52 -8.30 -6.02
CA ASP A 84 -0.45 -8.42 -7.12
C ASP A 84 -1.82 -7.93 -6.63
N VAL A 85 -2.30 -6.86 -7.28
CA VAL A 85 -3.56 -6.17 -7.00
C VAL A 85 -4.46 -6.15 -8.23
N LEU A 86 -4.36 -7.16 -9.11
CA LEU A 86 -5.21 -7.32 -10.30
C LEU A 86 -6.70 -7.18 -9.97
N ASP A 87 -7.14 -7.78 -8.86
CA ASP A 87 -8.44 -7.52 -8.23
C ASP A 87 -8.22 -6.76 -6.91
N PRO A 88 -8.43 -5.43 -6.86
CA PRO A 88 -8.23 -4.65 -5.65
C PRO A 88 -9.19 -4.98 -4.51
N GLU A 89 -10.31 -5.65 -4.78
CA GLU A 89 -11.24 -6.14 -3.75
C GLU A 89 -10.82 -7.52 -3.22
N ASN A 90 -10.01 -8.28 -3.97
CA ASN A 90 -9.46 -9.59 -3.59
C ASN A 90 -7.98 -9.74 -4.01
N PRO A 91 -7.06 -8.91 -3.49
CA PRO A 91 -5.65 -8.96 -3.89
C PRO A 91 -4.94 -10.21 -3.36
N VAL A 92 -3.78 -10.53 -3.94
CA VAL A 92 -2.91 -11.58 -3.41
C VAL A 92 -2.27 -11.07 -2.11
N THR A 93 -2.49 -11.78 -1.00
CA THR A 93 -2.09 -11.31 0.33
C THR A 93 -0.60 -11.45 0.63
N THR A 94 0.09 -12.34 -0.09
CA THR A 94 1.54 -12.50 0.00
C THR A 94 2.23 -11.68 -1.09
N PRO A 95 3.29 -10.92 -0.79
CA PRO A 95 4.08 -10.23 -1.81
C PRO A 95 4.58 -11.22 -2.86
N VAL A 96 4.41 -10.89 -4.14
CA VAL A 96 4.94 -11.67 -5.28
C VAL A 96 6.42 -11.36 -5.54
N GLY A 97 6.94 -10.28 -4.97
CA GLY A 97 8.35 -9.92 -4.99
C GLY A 97 8.75 -9.13 -3.76
N LYS A 98 10.02 -9.24 -3.37
CA LYS A 98 10.62 -8.41 -2.31
C LYS A 98 12.09 -8.13 -2.59
N PHE A 99 12.60 -7.02 -2.06
CA PHE A 99 14.00 -6.64 -2.18
C PHE A 99 14.48 -5.92 -0.90
N GLU A 100 15.70 -6.23 -0.48
CA GLU A 100 16.36 -5.62 0.68
C GLU A 100 17.09 -4.35 0.24
N LEU A 101 16.61 -3.19 0.69
CA LEU A 101 17.23 -1.90 0.39
C LEU A 101 18.41 -1.62 1.33
N ASN A 102 18.48 -2.29 2.49
CA ASN A 102 19.42 -1.99 3.57
C ASN A 102 19.32 -0.52 4.04
N ALA A 103 18.16 0.10 3.79
CA ALA A 103 17.86 1.48 4.06
C ALA A 103 16.35 1.70 4.02
N GLN A 104 15.89 2.77 4.66
CA GLN A 104 14.49 3.18 4.58
C GLN A 104 14.14 3.54 3.14
N GLY A 105 13.10 2.92 2.59
CA GLY A 105 12.51 3.40 1.35
C GLY A 105 11.74 4.70 1.60
N ARG A 106 11.97 5.69 0.74
CA ARG A 106 11.42 7.04 0.92
C ARG A 106 10.41 7.45 -0.14
N ALA A 107 10.66 7.01 -1.37
CA ALA A 107 9.82 7.31 -2.51
C ALA A 107 9.97 6.19 -3.53
N ILE A 108 8.87 5.88 -4.21
CA ILE A 108 8.84 4.95 -5.34
C ILE A 108 8.35 5.67 -6.57
N TYR A 109 9.04 5.43 -7.67
CA TYR A 109 8.56 5.77 -8.99
C TYR A 109 8.91 4.62 -9.93
N VAL A 110 7.94 4.16 -10.70
CA VAL A 110 8.14 3.14 -11.73
C VAL A 110 7.74 3.73 -13.06
N ALA A 111 8.66 3.67 -14.03
CA ALA A 111 8.40 4.03 -15.42
C ALA A 111 8.47 2.77 -16.28
N GLY A 112 7.51 2.63 -17.20
CA GLY A 112 7.52 1.62 -18.27
C GLY A 112 8.25 2.09 -19.51
#